data_AF-A0A416C529-F1
#
_entry.id   AF-A0A416C529-F1
#
_cell.length_a   1.000
_cell.length_b   1.000
_cell.length_c   1.000
_cell.angle_alpha   90.00
_cell.angle_beta   90.00
_cell.angle_gamma   90.00
#
_symmetry.space_group_name_H-M   'P 1'
#
loop_
_entity.id
_entity.type
_entity.pdbx_description
1 polymer ?
#
loop_
_entity_poly.entity_id
_entity_poly.type
_entity_poly.pdbx_seq_one_letter_code
_entity_poly.pdbx_strand_id
1 'polypeptide(L)'
;MKRFELPAIGDARKSFYNKAIVTEYDNGDVELMSYATTVCRIRNGKFEKLWDKYSATTMRHINAFLRFYDIPGGGKTWWKSLSMAS
;
A
#
# COMPACT_ATOMS: atom_id res chain seq x y z
N MET A 1 -2.88 -3.15 17.92
CA MET A 1 -3.23 -3.20 16.48
C MET A 1 -4.22 -2.08 16.17
N LYS A 2 -4.02 -1.35 15.08
CA LYS A 2 -4.94 -0.30 14.58
C LYS A 2 -5.27 -0.56 13.12
N ARG A 3 -6.53 -0.37 12.73
CA ARG A 3 -6.99 -0.56 11.34
C ARG A 3 -7.83 0.64 10.91
N PHE A 4 -7.57 1.18 9.72
CA PHE A 4 -8.27 2.35 9.21
C PHE A 4 -8.31 2.40 7.68
N GLU A 5 -9.29 3.10 7.12
CA GLU A 5 -9.32 3.39 5.68
C GLU A 5 -8.17 4.33 5.32
N LEU A 6 -7.36 3.95 4.34
CA LEU A 6 -6.27 4.77 3.83
C LEU A 6 -6.84 6.07 3.21
N PRO A 7 -6.38 7.26 3.65
CA PRO A 7 -6.75 8.50 2.97
C PRO A 7 -6.25 8.51 1.52
N ALA A 8 -7.06 9.02 0.60
CA ALA A 8 -6.77 9.02 -0.84
C ALA A 8 -5.76 10.11 -1.26
N ILE A 9 -4.60 10.18 -0.57
CA ILE A 9 -3.63 11.27 -0.70
C ILE A 9 -3.03 11.35 -2.11
N GLY A 10 -3.33 12.48 -2.75
CA GLY A 10 -2.94 12.78 -4.13
C GLY A 10 -3.48 11.80 -5.17
N ASP A 11 -4.63 11.19 -4.88
CA ASP A 11 -5.63 10.78 -5.87
C ASP A 11 -6.63 11.94 -6.06
N ALA A 12 -7.41 11.92 -7.14
CA ALA A 12 -8.49 12.89 -7.36
C ALA A 12 -9.74 12.57 -6.51
N ARG A 13 -9.84 11.34 -5.99
CA ARG A 13 -10.95 10.92 -5.13
C ARG A 13 -10.80 11.45 -3.70
N LYS A 14 -11.94 11.62 -3.04
CA LYS A 14 -11.99 11.96 -1.61
C LYS A 14 -11.66 10.77 -0.69
N SER A 15 -11.99 9.55 -1.10
CA SER A 15 -11.73 8.31 -0.35
C SER A 15 -11.68 7.09 -1.29
N PHE A 16 -11.34 5.93 -0.75
CA PHE A 16 -11.32 4.65 -1.47
C PHE A 16 -12.55 3.78 -1.19
N TYR A 17 -13.52 4.28 -0.43
CA TYR A 17 -14.75 3.58 -0.07
C TYR A 17 -14.48 2.22 0.59
N ASN A 18 -13.59 2.20 1.58
CA ASN A 18 -13.12 1.01 2.31
C ASN A 18 -12.39 -0.04 1.45
N LYS A 19 -11.98 0.30 0.22
CA LYS A 19 -11.23 -0.60 -0.67
C LYS A 19 -9.72 -0.54 -0.47
N ALA A 20 -9.23 0.37 0.37
CA ALA A 20 -7.83 0.46 0.75
C ALA A 20 -7.76 0.60 2.27
N ILE A 21 -7.35 -0.47 2.93
CA ILE A 21 -7.33 -0.53 4.39
C ILE A 21 -5.90 -0.73 4.85
N VAL A 22 -5.46 0.09 5.79
CA VAL A 22 -4.17 -0.07 6.44
C VAL A 22 -4.36 -0.74 7.80
N THR A 23 -3.48 -1.67 8.10
CA THR A 23 -3.36 -2.29 9.42
C THR A 23 -1.97 -2.02 9.97
N GLU A 24 -1.89 -1.34 11.10
CA GLU A 24 -0.67 -1.14 11.88
C GLU A 24 -0.64 -2.15 13.03
N TYR A 25 0.40 -2.97 13.07
CA TYR A 25 0.59 -4.03 14.05
C TYR A 25 1.44 -3.55 15.22
N ASP A 26 1.29 -4.19 16.38
CA ASP A 26 1.98 -3.79 17.61
C ASP A 26 3.50 -4.05 17.54
N ASN A 27 3.95 -4.89 16.61
CA ASN A 27 5.37 -5.12 16.31
C ASN A 27 5.98 -4.05 15.39
N GLY A 28 5.20 -3.04 14.97
CA GLY A 28 5.64 -1.98 14.07
C GLY A 28 5.47 -2.28 12.58
N ASP A 29 5.00 -3.48 12.21
CA ASP A 29 4.67 -3.78 10.82
C ASP A 29 3.41 -3.02 10.38
N VAL A 30 3.38 -2.65 9.10
CA VAL A 30 2.23 -1.98 8.50
C VAL A 30 1.85 -2.68 7.21
N GLU A 31 0.59 -3.08 7.06
CA GLU A 31 0.10 -3.73 5.84
C GLU A 31 -0.93 -2.88 5.10
N LEU A 32 -0.88 -2.92 3.78
CA LEU A 32 -1.93 -2.39 2.91
C LEU A 32 -2.75 -3.51 2.30
N MET A 33 -4.04 -3.54 2.60
CA MET A 33 -5.03 -4.36 1.93
C MET A 33 -5.73 -3.54 0.85
N SER A 34 -5.63 -3.99 -0.40
CA SER A 34 -6.38 -3.45 -1.53
C SER A 34 -7.52 -4.42 -1.88
N TYR A 35 -8.76 -3.97 -1.71
CA TYR A 35 -9.96 -4.79 -1.68
C TYR A 35 -9.86 -5.87 -0.60
N ALA A 36 -9.57 -7.12 -1.00
CA ALA A 36 -9.43 -8.26 -0.10
C ALA A 36 -8.02 -8.87 -0.15
N THR A 37 -7.07 -8.22 -0.82
CA THR A 37 -5.71 -8.74 -1.00
C THR A 37 -4.72 -7.83 -0.31
N THR A 38 -3.89 -8.38 0.58
CA THR A 38 -2.71 -7.67 1.08
C THR A 38 -1.69 -7.55 -0.04
N VAL A 39 -1.36 -6.33 -0.43
CA VAL A 39 -0.54 -6.07 -1.64
C VAL A 39 0.89 -5.67 -1.31
N CYS A 40 1.11 -5.01 -0.18
CA CYS A 40 2.43 -4.62 0.28
C CYS A 40 2.44 -4.43 1.80
N ARG A 41 3.64 -4.37 2.37
CA ARG A 41 3.85 -4.02 3.77
C ARG A 41 5.08 -3.15 3.96
N ILE A 42 5.16 -2.55 5.13
CA ILE A 42 6.38 -1.99 5.70
C ILE A 42 6.78 -2.91 6.85
N ARG A 43 7.98 -3.48 6.77
CA ARG A 43 8.53 -4.36 7.80
C ARG A 43 9.93 -3.90 8.16
N ASN A 44 10.18 -3.67 9.45
CA ASN A 44 11.45 -3.10 9.92
C ASN A 44 11.86 -1.82 9.14
N GLY A 45 10.89 -0.96 8.83
CA GLY A 45 11.09 0.28 8.07
C GLY A 45 11.34 0.11 6.56
N LYS A 46 11.26 -1.11 6.02
CA LYS A 46 11.46 -1.39 4.58
C LYS A 46 10.15 -1.72 3.89
N PHE A 47 9.94 -1.16 2.70
CA PHE A 47 8.82 -1.51 1.85
C PHE A 47 9.02 -2.89 1.22
N GLU A 48 7.98 -3.72 1.29
CA GLU A 48 7.96 -5.07 0.74
C GLU A 48 6.73 -5.28 -0.14
N LYS A 49 6.94 -5.75 -1.37
CA LYS A 49 5.87 -6.14 -2.31
C LYS A 49 5.41 -7.56 -1.97
N LEU A 50 4.10 -7.73 -1.73
CA LEU A 50 3.47 -8.99 -1.33
C LEU A 50 2.50 -9.55 -2.37
N TRP A 51 2.32 -8.85 -3.49
CA TRP A 51 1.44 -9.26 -4.58
C TRP A 51 2.05 -8.96 -5.94
N ASP A 52 2.10 -9.94 -6.84
CA ASP A 52 2.89 -9.81 -8.07
C ASP A 52 2.14 -9.24 -9.28
N LYS A 53 0.82 -9.15 -9.21
CA LYS A 53 0.02 -8.62 -10.33
C LYS A 53 0.01 -7.08 -10.31
N TYR A 54 -0.65 -6.53 -11.32
CA TYR A 54 -0.83 -5.09 -11.46
C TYR A 54 -2.28 -4.78 -11.82
N SER A 55 -2.83 -3.76 -11.17
CA SER A 55 -4.04 -3.07 -11.64
C SER A 55 -3.88 -1.57 -11.42
N ALA A 56 -4.52 -0.76 -12.25
CA ALA A 56 -4.48 0.70 -12.10
C ALA A 56 -5.08 1.15 -10.75
N THR A 57 -6.12 0.45 -10.27
CA THR A 57 -6.76 0.74 -8.98
C THR A 57 -5.83 0.41 -7.81
N THR A 58 -5.23 -0.78 -7.80
CA THR A 58 -4.27 -1.18 -6.76
C THR A 58 -3.09 -0.21 -6.72
N MET A 59 -2.61 0.25 -7.88
CA MET A 59 -1.49 1.20 -7.94
C MET A 59 -1.85 2.55 -7.32
N ARG A 60 -3.09 3.02 -7.45
CA ARG A 60 -3.56 4.24 -6.76
C ARG A 60 -3.54 4.07 -5.25
N HIS A 61 -3.98 2.91 -4.75
CA HIS A 61 -3.91 2.59 -3.31
C HIS A 61 -2.45 2.57 -2.82
N ILE A 62 -1.55 1.90 -3.54
CA ILE A 62 -0.13 1.84 -3.19
C ILE A 62 0.52 3.23 -3.23
N ASN A 63 0.23 4.05 -4.25
CA ASN A 63 0.79 5.41 -4.32
C ASN A 63 0.33 6.29 -3.13
N ALA A 64 -0.94 6.19 -2.73
CA ALA A 64 -1.44 6.88 -1.54
C ALA A 64 -0.77 6.37 -0.26
N PHE A 65 -0.54 5.05 -0.16
CA PHE A 65 0.14 4.43 0.98
C PHE A 65 1.59 4.89 1.11
N LEU A 66 2.34 4.87 0.00
CA LEU A 66 3.72 5.36 -0.04
C LEU A 66 3.79 6.82 0.39
N ARG A 67 2.89 7.68 -0.09
CA ARG A 67 2.83 9.09 0.33
C ARG A 67 2.47 9.26 1.81
N PHE A 68 1.54 8.46 2.33
CA PHE A 68 1.11 8.53 3.71
C PHE A 68 2.25 8.19 4.69
N TYR A 69 3.13 7.26 4.31
CA TYR A 69 4.27 6.83 5.11
C TYR A 69 5.61 7.44 4.66
N ASP A 70 5.58 8.46 3.80
CA ASP A 70 6.77 9.14 3.26
C ASP A 70 7.82 8.18 2.65
N ILE A 71 7.36 7.17 1.92
CA ILE A 71 8.20 6.19 1.23
C ILE A 71 8.39 6.62 -0.22
N PRO A 72 9.64 6.76 -0.70
CA PRO A 72 9.89 7.10 -2.10
C PRO A 72 9.51 5.96 -3.03
N GLY A 73 8.94 6.31 -4.19
CA GLY A 73 8.59 5.35 -5.24
C GLY A 73 7.21 5.59 -5.84
N GLY A 74 6.59 4.50 -6.29
CA GLY A 74 5.25 4.49 -6.87
C GLY A 74 5.22 4.47 -8.39
N GLY A 75 4.05 4.18 -8.93
CA GLY A 75 3.82 4.04 -10.36
C GLY A 75 4.19 2.67 -10.93
N LYS A 76 3.69 2.41 -12.15
CA LYS A 76 3.72 1.09 -12.79
C LYS A 76 5.13 0.53 -12.98
N THR A 77 6.06 1.35 -13.47
CA THR A 77 7.44 0.91 -13.75
C THR A 77 8.17 0.53 -12.47
N TRP A 78 8.08 1.37 -11.44
CA TRP A 78 8.64 1.09 -10.11
C TRP A 78 8.04 -0.17 -9.51
N TRP A 79 6.71 -0.34 -9.55
CA TRP A 79 6.05 -1.53 -9.01
C TRP A 79 6.52 -2.82 -9.69
N LYS A 80 6.71 -2.77 -11.02
CA LYS A 80 7.18 -3.90 -11.81
C LYS A 80 8.65 -4.23 -11.61
N SER A 81 9.49 -3.28 -11.19
CA SER A 81 10.90 -3.53 -10.92
C SER A 81 11.14 -4.18 -9.55
N LEU A 82 10.15 -4.20 -8.66
CA LEU A 82 10.27 -4.83 -7.34
C LEU A 82 10.13 -6.35 -7.42
N SER A 83 11.05 -7.06 -6.76
CA SER A 83 10.88 -8.45 -6.40
C SER A 83 9.84 -8.62 -5.30
N MET A 84 9.13 -9.73 -5.32
CA MET A 84 8.27 -10.15 -4.21
C MET A 84 9.12 -10.46 -2.97
N ALA A 85 8.62 -10.11 -1.79
CA ALA A 85 9.22 -10.56 -0.54
C ALA A 85 9.02 -12.08 -0.38
N SER A 86 10.04 -12.75 0.15
CA SER A 86 10.07 -14.17 0.50
C SER A 86 9.34 -14.48 1.80
#